data_AF-A0A439TTA1-F1
#
_entry.id   AF-A0A439TTA1-F1
#
_cell.length_a   1.000
_cell.length_b   1.000
_cell.length_c   1.000
_cell.angle_alpha   90.00
_cell.angle_beta   90.00
_cell.angle_gamma   90.00
#
_symmetry.space_group_name_H-M   'P 1'
#
loop_
_entity.id
_entity.type
_entity.pdbx_description
1 polymer ?
#
loop_
_entity_poly.entity_id
_entity_poly.type
_entity_poly.pdbx_seq_one_letter_code
_entity_poly.pdbx_strand_id
1 'polypeptide(L)'
;MFRTSDIVLIAVMVAAAALTYKAKREAEEQLASVQKIHAQIRYEEDTIDLLKADWSLLTQPSRLQKLAELYKSQLELEPVSARQIGGIGDLPAKTLDIQDILSGRQGGMADNSDKTPSDGKDPVVTGGIAQ
;
A
#
# COMPACT_ATOMS: atom_id res chain seq x y z
N MET A 1 59.73 -42.40 -17.40
CA MET A 1 59.38 -41.55 -18.57
C MET A 1 57.94 -41.13 -18.39
N PHE A 2 57.71 -39.94 -17.84
CA PHE A 2 56.36 -39.38 -17.72
C PHE A 2 55.84 -39.09 -19.13
N ARG A 3 54.71 -39.69 -19.48
CA ARG A 3 54.10 -39.44 -20.79
C ARG A 3 53.22 -38.20 -20.69
N THR A 4 53.09 -37.47 -21.79
CA THR A 4 52.22 -36.29 -21.89
C THR A 4 50.78 -36.61 -21.45
N SER A 5 50.33 -37.85 -21.60
CA SER A 5 49.05 -38.36 -21.09
C SER A 5 48.87 -38.24 -19.57
N ASP A 6 49.93 -38.49 -18.79
CA ASP A 6 49.84 -38.50 -17.32
C ASP A 6 49.63 -37.07 -16.79
N ILE A 7 50.29 -36.09 -17.43
CA ILE A 7 50.13 -34.66 -17.12
C ILE A 7 48.70 -34.21 -17.43
N VAL A 8 48.14 -34.65 -18.55
CA VAL A 8 46.75 -34.34 -18.92
C VAL A 8 45.77 -34.95 -17.92
N LEU A 9 45.96 -36.21 -17.52
CA LEU A 9 45.11 -36.88 -16.54
C LEU A 9 45.14 -36.18 -15.17
N ILE A 10 46.32 -35.79 -14.69
CA ILE A 10 46.46 -35.03 -13.44
C ILE A 10 45.79 -33.66 -13.57
N ALA A 11 45.95 -32.96 -14.69
CA ALA A 11 45.30 -31.66 -14.92
C ALA A 11 43.77 -31.78 -14.89
N VAL A 12 43.20 -32.81 -15.52
CA VAL A 12 41.75 -33.08 -15.49
C VAL A 12 41.28 -33.41 -14.07
N MET A 13 42.01 -34.23 -13.33
CA MET A 13 41.67 -34.56 -11.94
C MET A 13 41.66 -33.31 -11.05
N VAL A 14 42.69 -32.46 -11.15
CA VAL A 14 42.78 -31.22 -10.38
C VAL A 14 41.68 -30.25 -10.78
N ALA A 15 41.36 -30.12 -12.07
CA ALA A 15 40.27 -29.29 -12.56
C ALA A 15 38.92 -29.74 -12.01
N ALA A 16 38.63 -31.05 -12.02
CA ALA A 16 37.42 -31.60 -11.46
C ALA A 16 37.30 -31.30 -9.95
N ALA A 17 38.38 -31.52 -9.19
CA ALA A 17 38.41 -31.22 -7.76
C ALA A 17 38.20 -29.71 -7.47
N ALA A 18 38.82 -28.84 -8.27
CA ALA A 18 38.66 -27.40 -8.15
C ALA A 18 37.21 -26.97 -8.44
N LEU A 19 36.58 -27.51 -9.48
CA LEU A 19 35.19 -27.20 -9.83
C LEU A 19 34.23 -27.63 -8.71
N THR A 20 34.39 -28.83 -8.15
CA THR A 20 33.55 -29.30 -7.03
C THR A 20 33.73 -28.41 -5.80
N TYR A 21 34.97 -28.01 -5.48
CA TYR A 21 35.22 -27.13 -4.36
C TYR A 21 34.62 -25.74 -4.57
N LYS A 22 34.76 -25.16 -5.76
CA LYS A 22 34.14 -23.87 -6.10
C LYS A 22 32.63 -23.93 -5.98
N ALA A 23 32.00 -24.97 -6.54
CA ALA A 23 30.55 -25.16 -6.46
C ALA A 23 30.06 -25.28 -5.00
N LYS A 24 30.79 -26.02 -4.16
CA LYS A 24 30.48 -26.11 -2.72
C LYS A 24 30.61 -24.76 -2.02
N ARG A 25 31.69 -24.02 -2.30
CA ARG A 25 32.00 -22.74 -1.66
C ARG A 25 30.97 -21.66 -2.03
N GLU A 26 30.55 -21.63 -3.29
CA GLU A 26 29.57 -20.69 -3.79
C GLU A 26 28.18 -20.92 -3.17
N ALA A 27 27.81 -22.19 -2.95
CA ALA A 27 26.60 -22.54 -2.21
C ALA A 27 26.67 -22.12 -0.72
N GLU A 28 27.83 -22.29 -0.08
CA GLU A 28 28.04 -21.88 1.31
C GLU A 28 28.01 -20.35 1.48
N GLU A 29 28.57 -19.58 0.55
CA GLU A 29 28.53 -18.11 0.57
C GLU A 29 27.11 -17.56 0.40
N GLN A 30 26.31 -18.15 -0.49
CA GLN A 30 24.91 -17.75 -0.66
C GLN A 30 24.04 -18.12 0.54
N LEU A 31 24.30 -19.24 1.21
CA LEU A 31 23.60 -19.59 2.45
C LEU A 31 23.89 -18.59 3.57
N ALA A 32 25.13 -18.12 3.69
CA ALA A 32 25.51 -17.13 4.69
C ALA A 32 24.79 -15.79 4.49
N SER A 33 24.63 -15.34 3.23
CA SER A 33 23.92 -14.09 2.93
C SER A 33 22.42 -14.21 3.21
N VAL A 34 21.80 -15.32 2.84
CA VAL A 34 20.38 -15.61 3.13
C VAL A 34 20.12 -15.65 4.63
N GLN A 35 20.98 -16.30 5.41
CA GLN A 35 20.84 -16.33 6.87
C GLN A 35 20.95 -14.94 7.50
N LYS A 36 21.85 -14.09 6.98
CA LYS A 36 21.98 -12.70 7.44
C LYS A 36 20.71 -11.90 7.17
N ILE A 37 20.14 -12.02 5.97
CA ILE A 37 18.89 -11.33 5.60
C ILE A 37 17.74 -11.82 6.49
N HIS A 38 17.59 -13.14 6.69
CA HIS A 38 16.56 -13.67 7.60
C HIS A 38 16.73 -13.20 9.05
N ALA A 39 17.96 -13.07 9.53
CA ALA A 39 18.20 -12.53 10.86
C ALA A 39 17.79 -11.05 10.97
N GLN A 40 18.03 -10.25 9.92
CA GLN A 40 17.61 -8.86 9.85
C GLN A 40 16.08 -8.75 9.79
N ILE A 41 15.40 -9.56 8.97
CA ILE A 41 13.94 -9.57 8.86
C ILE A 41 13.30 -9.86 10.23
N ARG A 42 13.79 -10.88 10.94
CA ARG A 42 13.25 -11.19 12.29
C ARG A 42 13.42 -10.04 13.28
N TYR A 43 14.56 -9.36 13.24
CA TYR A 43 14.79 -8.20 14.10
C TYR A 43 13.83 -7.03 13.79
N GLU A 44 13.56 -6.80 12.51
CA GLU A 44 12.59 -5.79 12.08
C GLU A 44 11.15 -6.18 12.45
N GLU A 45 10.78 -7.46 12.31
CA GLU A 45 9.48 -8.00 12.75
C GLU A 45 9.27 -7.81 14.26
N ASP A 46 10.25 -8.17 15.08
CA ASP A 46 10.20 -7.98 16.55
C ASP A 46 10.01 -6.50 16.91
N THR A 47 10.67 -5.60 16.15
CA THR A 47 10.55 -4.15 16.33
C THR A 47 9.13 -3.68 15.98
N ILE A 48 8.56 -4.15 14.87
CA ILE A 48 7.19 -3.81 14.46
C ILE A 48 6.19 -4.29 15.51
N ASP A 49 6.36 -5.48 16.07
CA ASP A 49 5.44 -6.01 17.07
C ASP A 49 5.51 -5.22 18.38
N LEU A 50 6.69 -4.76 18.78
CA LEU A 50 6.83 -3.81 19.89
C LEU A 50 6.09 -2.50 19.59
N LEU A 51 6.27 -1.92 18.40
CA LEU A 51 5.57 -0.68 18.01
C LEU A 51 4.05 -0.87 17.93
N LYS A 52 3.56 -2.04 17.50
CA LYS A 52 2.13 -2.36 17.51
C LYS A 52 1.58 -2.47 18.92
N ALA A 53 2.35 -3.01 19.87
CA ALA A 53 1.97 -3.03 21.27
C ALA A 53 1.82 -1.60 21.82
N ASP A 54 2.76 -0.71 21.51
CA ASP A 54 2.66 0.71 21.86
C ASP A 54 1.47 1.39 21.16
N TRP A 55 1.25 1.11 19.89
CA TRP A 55 0.11 1.67 19.16
C TRP A 55 -1.23 1.22 19.75
N SER A 56 -1.33 -0.03 20.21
CA SER A 56 -2.52 -0.54 20.91
C SER A 56 -2.75 0.23 22.22
N LEU A 57 -1.68 0.55 22.96
CA LEU A 57 -1.76 1.35 24.17
C LEU A 57 -2.18 2.80 23.89
N LEU A 58 -1.66 3.42 22.83
CA LEU A 58 -1.98 4.81 22.46
C LEU A 58 -3.40 4.94 21.88
N THR A 59 -3.88 3.94 21.15
CA THR A 59 -5.20 3.95 20.49
C THR A 59 -6.31 3.43 21.40
N GLN A 60 -6.05 3.29 22.71
CA GLN A 60 -7.03 2.77 23.64
C GLN A 60 -8.31 3.65 23.62
N PRO A 61 -9.50 3.07 23.38
CA PRO A 61 -10.74 3.84 23.18
C PRO A 61 -11.10 4.67 24.41
N SER A 62 -10.76 4.19 25.62
CA SER A 62 -10.96 4.92 26.87
C SER A 62 -10.12 6.20 26.97
N ARG A 63 -8.91 6.23 26.38
CA ARG A 63 -8.08 7.45 26.31
C ARG A 63 -8.64 8.42 25.28
N LEU A 64 -9.00 7.93 24.10
CA LEU A 64 -9.62 8.77 23.05
C LEU A 64 -10.93 9.39 23.53
N GLN A 65 -11.77 8.63 24.23
CA GLN A 65 -13.03 9.13 24.79
C GLN A 65 -12.82 10.19 25.87
N LYS A 66 -11.82 10.00 26.75
CA LYS A 66 -11.43 11.02 27.75
C LYS A 66 -10.90 12.30 27.11
N LEU A 67 -10.09 12.20 26.06
CA LEU A 67 -9.61 13.37 25.32
C LEU A 67 -10.76 14.07 24.59
N ALA A 68 -11.66 13.32 23.95
CA ALA A 68 -12.85 13.88 23.29
C ALA A 68 -13.74 14.63 24.29
N GLU A 69 -13.90 14.11 25.51
CA GLU A 69 -14.69 14.76 26.56
C GLU A 69 -13.99 15.99 27.17
N LEU A 70 -12.66 15.94 27.35
CA LEU A 70 -11.86 17.07 27.80
C LEU A 70 -11.85 18.24 26.82
N TYR A 71 -11.71 17.96 25.53
CA TYR A 71 -11.68 18.99 24.47
C TYR A 71 -13.06 19.30 23.89
N LYS A 72 -14.14 18.76 24.48
CA LYS A 72 -15.52 18.97 24.03
C LYS A 72 -15.92 20.44 23.92
N SER A 73 -15.37 21.31 24.78
CA SER A 73 -15.63 22.76 24.78
C SER A 73 -14.92 23.53 23.64
N GLN A 74 -13.88 22.95 23.03
CA GLN A 74 -13.13 23.58 21.94
C GLN A 74 -13.45 22.96 20.58
N LEU A 75 -13.80 21.67 20.57
CA LEU A 75 -14.04 20.91 19.35
C LEU A 75 -15.54 20.85 18.98
N GLU A 76 -16.45 21.08 19.95
CA GLU A 76 -17.91 20.94 19.78
C GLU A 76 -18.31 19.59 19.13
N LEU A 77 -17.48 18.56 19.26
CA LEU A 77 -17.80 17.23 18.72
C LEU A 77 -18.85 16.56 19.60
N GLU A 78 -20.07 16.49 19.08
CA GLU A 78 -21.11 15.63 19.60
C GLU A 78 -20.83 14.18 19.14
N PRO A 79 -20.95 13.17 20.02
CA PRO A 79 -20.80 11.79 19.61
C PRO A 79 -21.79 11.48 18.47
N VAL A 80 -21.26 10.92 17.36
CA VAL A 80 -22.05 10.51 16.20
C VAL A 80 -23.20 9.63 16.68
N SER A 81 -24.42 10.15 16.55
CA SER A 81 -25.62 9.38 16.84
C SER A 81 -25.87 8.40 15.71
N ALA A 82 -26.34 7.18 16.01
CA ALA A 82 -26.62 6.15 15.00
C ALA A 82 -27.61 6.60 13.91
N ARG A 83 -28.35 7.69 14.14
CA ARG A 83 -29.24 8.34 13.16
C ARG A 83 -28.48 9.08 12.04
N GLN A 84 -27.21 9.44 12.26
CA GLN A 84 -26.36 10.17 11.30
C GLN A 84 -25.63 9.24 10.31
N ILE A 85 -25.65 7.93 10.56
CA ILE A 85 -25.13 6.91 9.65
C ILE A 85 -26.27 6.51 8.70
N GLY A 86 -26.45 7.28 7.64
CA GLY A 86 -27.40 7.01 6.55
C GLY A 86 -26.68 6.70 5.23
N GLY A 87 -27.31 5.90 4.37
CA GLY A 87 -26.81 5.70 3.00
C GLY A 87 -27.12 6.90 2.10
N ILE A 88 -26.52 6.97 0.90
CA ILE A 88 -26.81 8.03 -0.10
C ILE A 88 -28.32 8.16 -0.41
N GLY A 89 -29.12 7.12 -0.15
CA GLY A 89 -30.58 7.12 -0.30
C GLY A 89 -31.39 7.69 0.89
N ASP A 90 -30.77 7.95 2.04
CA ASP A 90 -31.41 8.59 3.21
C ASP A 90 -31.25 10.12 3.20
N LEU A 91 -30.51 10.67 2.23
CA LEU A 91 -30.41 12.12 2.08
C LEU A 91 -31.72 12.66 1.50
N PRO A 92 -32.35 13.67 2.13
CA PRO A 92 -33.48 14.35 1.51
C PRO A 92 -33.03 14.89 0.15
N ALA A 93 -33.73 14.48 -0.92
CA ALA A 93 -33.47 15.00 -2.25
C ALA A 93 -33.50 16.53 -2.17
N LYS A 94 -32.41 17.18 -2.59
CA LYS A 94 -32.34 18.65 -2.63
C LYS A 94 -33.54 19.13 -3.44
N THR A 95 -34.52 19.72 -2.77
CA THR A 95 -35.63 20.38 -3.46
C THR A 95 -35.03 21.56 -4.17
N LEU A 96 -34.85 21.42 -5.48
CA LEU A 96 -34.51 22.52 -6.36
C LEU A 96 -35.68 23.50 -6.27
N ASP A 97 -35.48 24.60 -5.57
CA ASP A 97 -36.46 25.66 -5.54
C ASP A 97 -36.52 26.27 -6.96
N ILE A 98 -37.72 26.57 -7.45
CA ILE A 98 -37.93 27.02 -8.84
C ILE A 98 -37.14 28.32 -9.11
N GLN A 99 -36.86 29.08 -8.05
CA GLN A 99 -35.99 30.26 -8.04
C GLN A 99 -34.53 29.97 -8.44
N ASP A 100 -33.97 28.82 -8.08
CA ASP A 100 -32.59 28.43 -8.44
C ASP A 100 -32.47 28.04 -9.93
N ILE A 101 -33.56 27.51 -10.51
CA ILE A 101 -33.62 27.18 -11.94
C ILE A 101 -33.78 28.47 -12.77
N LEU A 102 -34.52 29.45 -12.26
CA LEU A 102 -34.67 30.76 -12.91
C LEU A 102 -33.38 31.58 -12.86
N SER A 103 -32.66 31.58 -11.73
CA SER A 103 -31.40 32.32 -11.57
C SER A 103 -30.28 31.72 -12.44
N GLY A 104 -30.22 30.40 -12.59
CA GLY A 104 -29.27 29.72 -13.49
C GLY A 104 -29.56 29.94 -14.98
N ARG A 105 -30.81 30.27 -15.37
CA ARG A 105 -31.19 30.50 -16.77
C ARG A 105 -30.96 31.93 -17.26
N GLN A 106 -30.75 32.89 -16.36
CA GLN A 106 -30.66 34.30 -16.70
C GLN A 106 -29.23 34.82 -16.89
N GLY A 107 -28.21 33.98 -16.69
CA GLY A 107 -26.79 34.37 -16.81
C GLY A 107 -26.07 33.64 -17.94
N GLY A 108 -26.05 34.23 -19.13
CA GLY A 108 -25.02 33.93 -20.13
C GLY A 108 -25.43 33.02 -21.29
N MET A 109 -26.28 33.52 -22.18
CA MET A 109 -26.32 33.03 -23.55
C MET A 109 -25.18 33.72 -24.33
N ALA A 110 -23.95 33.22 -24.19
CA ALA A 110 -22.90 33.49 -25.16
C ALA A 110 -23.00 32.42 -26.25
N ASP A 111 -23.40 32.89 -27.42
CA ASP A 111 -23.40 32.19 -28.70
C ASP A 111 -22.16 31.29 -28.86
N ASN A 112 -22.40 30.00 -29.12
CA ASN A 112 -21.67 29.29 -30.15
C ASN A 112 -22.40 28.01 -30.51
N SER A 113 -22.98 28.09 -31.70
CA SER A 113 -23.44 27.01 -32.54
C SER A 113 -22.39 25.90 -32.74
N ASP A 114 -22.91 24.71 -32.98
CA ASP A 114 -22.28 23.62 -33.76
C ASP A 114 -21.38 22.62 -33.02
N LYS A 115 -22.00 21.59 -32.41
CA LYS A 115 -21.94 20.18 -32.86
C LYS A 115 -22.56 19.21 -31.84
N THR A 116 -23.40 18.33 -32.35
CA THR A 116 -24.00 17.18 -31.66
C THR A 116 -22.99 15.97 -31.67
N PRO A 117 -23.34 14.76 -31.19
CA PRO A 117 -22.70 14.15 -30.02
C PRO A 117 -21.95 12.84 -30.35
N SER A 118 -20.89 12.51 -29.64
CA SER A 118 -20.31 11.14 -29.65
C SER A 118 -19.80 10.86 -28.25
N ASP A 119 -20.48 9.99 -27.51
CA ASP A 119 -20.39 8.53 -27.55
C ASP A 119 -19.38 8.05 -26.49
N GLY A 120 -19.85 7.11 -25.68
CA GLY A 120 -19.29 6.80 -24.38
C GLY A 120 -17.94 6.11 -24.44
N LYS A 121 -17.01 6.60 -23.62
CA LYS A 121 -16.22 5.81 -22.66
C LYS A 121 -15.17 6.72 -22.03
N ASP A 122 -15.37 7.07 -20.76
CA ASP A 122 -14.26 7.43 -19.89
C ASP A 122 -14.11 6.32 -18.83
N PRO A 123 -12.99 5.57 -18.82
CA PRO A 123 -12.72 4.57 -17.80
C PRO A 123 -12.32 5.27 -16.49
N VAL A 124 -13.12 5.08 -15.45
CA VAL A 124 -12.78 5.43 -14.07
C VAL A 124 -11.63 4.56 -13.58
N VAL A 125 -10.41 5.11 -13.58
CA VAL A 125 -9.27 4.60 -12.81
C VAL A 125 -9.42 5.13 -11.39
N THR A 126 -9.95 4.30 -10.50
CA THR A 126 -9.84 4.52 -9.06
C THR A 126 -8.75 3.61 -8.53
N GLY A 127 -7.72 4.21 -7.94
CA GLY A 127 -6.53 3.52 -7.43
C GLY A 127 -6.87 2.51 -6.33
N GLY A 128 -6.96 1.25 -6.70
CA GLY A 128 -6.88 0.11 -5.80
C GLY A 128 -5.50 -0.53 -5.95
N ILE A 129 -4.82 -0.74 -4.83
CA ILE A 129 -3.60 -1.55 -4.75
C ILE A 129 -3.92 -2.98 -5.17
N ALA A 130 -3.32 -3.44 -6.26
CA ALA A 130 -3.34 -4.84 -6.66
C ALA A 130 -2.40 -5.65 -5.75
N GLN A 131 -2.92 -6.72 -5.16
CA GLN A 131 -2.15 -7.92 -4.80
C GLN A 131 -2.29 -8.93 -5.93
#